data_AF-A0A3L8E349-F1
#
_entry.id   AF-A0A3L8E349-F1
#
_cell.length_a   1.000
_cell.length_b   1.000
_cell.length_c   1.000
_cell.angle_alpha   90.00
_cell.angle_beta   90.00
_cell.angle_gamma   90.00
#
_symmetry.space_group_name_H-M   'P 1'
#
loop_
_entity.id
_entity.type
_entity.pdbx_description
1 polymer ?
#
loop_
_entity_poly.entity_id
_entity_poly.type
_entity_poly.pdbx_seq_one_letter_code
_entity_poly.pdbx_strand_id
1 'polypeptide(L)'
;MCQPLPYADFRWIDDTSNFDVNAITPDSPKGYVLEVDLEYPQYLHDAHADLPFCPTCDKPPGKRQDKLLATLYDKKRYVIHYRNLQQCTHHGLRIIKIHRILEFAQSPWLRGYIELNTQFRTAAKNDFEKNLYKLMNNAVFGKTMENVRNHVDVKLLTKWDGRYGAEAMIAKPNFHSRAVFSSNLVAVQLRKLEVKFNKPIYVGMCILDISKVCLYEFHHEYMVPQQDLYTLPHESFLYIEGKFTVQNRLDDTIPRLGNNCVAFMFDEIRYELDGVEIDRNRNVGITSTLKNYTTLLPDRALILTNAGWDIAYQRVVEGDFNFCIPLNMLLGFVDAAAQPRIDIFKIQWRMPHVLLDEVTKLSMLRTLESGRYLSMGFRSWDLYEYPLLQSTTKHSWAIKTAPQLEKPRYVIFVLQTGRKNVPNEDITVFNDCKLINVKLYLNSECYPYDDMNLDFDRSRYAILYEMYSRFRKAYYGCDCDETFLTTINFLIRGPFVVIDCSRQKESIKSATVNVRLEFDCEENVPDNTTAYCLIIHDRVVEYSPLTNVVRRIT
;
A
#
# COMPACT_ATOMS: atom_id res chain seq x y z
N MET A 1 -31.35 6.56 14.70
CA MET A 1 -32.81 6.61 15.01
C MET A 1 -33.35 5.33 15.65
N CYS A 2 -32.89 4.11 15.29
CA CYS A 2 -33.32 2.86 15.95
C CYS A 2 -32.75 2.61 17.37
N GLN A 3 -31.88 3.50 17.84
CA GLN A 3 -31.28 3.51 19.17
C GLN A 3 -32.26 4.10 20.20
N PRO A 4 -32.03 3.92 21.53
CA PRO A 4 -32.81 4.62 22.55
C PRO A 4 -32.80 6.14 22.35
N LEU A 5 -33.96 6.77 22.50
CA LEU A 5 -34.15 8.21 22.35
C LEU A 5 -35.04 8.77 23.47
N PRO A 6 -34.81 10.01 23.92
CA PRO A 6 -35.63 10.68 24.94
C PRO A 6 -37.11 10.73 24.57
N TYR A 7 -38.00 10.52 25.54
CA TYR A 7 -39.45 10.67 25.35
C TYR A 7 -40.20 11.32 26.54
N ALA A 8 -39.74 11.16 27.79
CA ALA A 8 -40.45 11.65 28.99
C ALA A 8 -39.49 11.96 30.16
N ASP A 9 -40.07 12.37 31.29
CA ASP A 9 -39.45 12.44 32.62
C ASP A 9 -38.18 13.30 32.71
N PHE A 10 -38.16 14.40 31.95
CA PHE A 10 -37.08 15.38 31.93
C PHE A 10 -36.92 16.07 33.30
N ARG A 11 -35.77 15.88 33.94
CA ARG A 11 -35.42 16.55 35.21
C ARG A 11 -33.95 16.93 35.26
N TRP A 12 -33.64 18.06 35.90
CA TRP A 12 -32.27 18.41 36.25
C TRP A 12 -31.82 17.55 37.45
N ILE A 13 -30.51 17.27 37.53
CA ILE A 13 -29.89 16.65 38.71
C ILE A 13 -29.25 17.75 39.55
N ASP A 14 -29.59 17.82 40.83
CA ASP A 14 -29.14 18.88 41.74
C ASP A 14 -27.68 18.73 42.20
N ASP A 15 -27.21 17.49 42.43
CA ASP A 15 -25.80 17.18 42.66
C ASP A 15 -25.16 16.60 41.39
N THR A 16 -24.07 17.23 40.94
CA THR A 16 -23.26 16.79 39.80
C THR A 16 -21.84 16.33 40.21
N SER A 17 -21.52 16.40 41.51
CA SER A 17 -20.15 16.24 42.03
C SER A 17 -19.60 14.82 41.87
N ASN A 18 -20.48 13.82 41.96
CA ASN A 18 -20.14 12.40 41.96
C ASN A 18 -20.75 11.64 40.77
N PHE A 19 -21.12 12.33 39.69
CA PHE A 19 -21.78 11.71 38.55
C PHE A 19 -20.77 11.03 37.61
N ASP A 20 -20.60 9.71 37.76
CA ASP A 20 -19.87 8.92 36.77
C ASP A 20 -20.74 8.65 35.55
N VAL A 21 -20.35 9.20 34.41
CA VAL A 21 -20.99 8.98 33.12
C VAL A 21 -20.70 7.58 32.56
N ASN A 22 -19.60 6.94 32.95
CA ASN A 22 -19.13 5.67 32.38
C ASN A 22 -19.82 4.44 32.99
N ALA A 23 -20.34 4.54 34.22
CA ALA A 23 -21.20 3.52 34.83
C ALA A 23 -22.57 3.30 34.12
N ILE A 24 -22.95 4.16 33.17
CA ILE A 24 -24.27 4.15 32.53
C ILE A 24 -24.29 3.22 31.32
N THR A 25 -25.05 2.13 31.39
CA THR A 25 -25.17 1.18 30.26
C THR A 25 -25.95 1.79 29.07
N PRO A 26 -25.61 1.45 27.81
CA PRO A 26 -26.31 1.97 26.62
C PRO A 26 -27.80 1.64 26.55
N ASP A 27 -28.22 0.53 27.17
CA ASP A 27 -29.61 0.05 27.25
C ASP A 27 -30.33 0.51 28.52
N SER A 28 -29.73 1.40 29.32
CA SER A 28 -30.38 2.03 30.47
C SER A 28 -31.74 2.64 30.07
N PRO A 29 -32.82 2.50 30.87
CA PRO A 29 -34.09 3.18 30.61
C PRO A 29 -33.99 4.71 30.81
N LYS A 30 -32.88 5.19 31.39
CA LYS A 30 -32.58 6.61 31.60
C LYS A 30 -31.38 7.04 30.77
N GLY A 31 -31.53 8.14 30.04
CA GLY A 31 -30.45 8.82 29.32
C GLY A 31 -30.18 10.21 29.90
N TYR A 32 -29.04 10.78 29.51
CA TYR A 32 -28.57 12.06 30.05
C TYR A 32 -27.96 12.95 28.97
N VAL A 33 -28.16 14.27 29.10
CA VAL A 33 -27.41 15.30 28.37
C VAL A 33 -26.69 16.18 29.40
N LEU A 34 -25.40 16.41 29.18
CA LEU A 34 -24.52 17.10 30.13
C LEU A 34 -23.98 18.39 29.51
N GLU A 35 -23.80 19.42 30.32
CA GLU A 35 -23.04 20.64 29.98
C GLU A 35 -21.67 20.56 30.67
N VAL A 36 -20.59 20.39 29.92
CA VAL A 36 -19.26 20.02 30.44
C VAL A 36 -18.11 20.89 29.93
N ASP A 37 -17.05 21.00 30.75
CA ASP A 37 -15.73 21.42 30.29
C ASP A 37 -14.88 20.17 30.05
N LEU A 38 -14.27 20.08 28.86
CA LEU A 38 -13.36 19.00 28.46
C LEU A 38 -11.96 19.57 28.23
N GLU A 39 -10.96 18.96 28.86
CA GLU A 39 -9.56 19.09 28.47
C GLU A 39 -9.31 18.21 27.24
N TYR A 40 -8.51 18.73 26.29
CA TYR A 40 -8.02 17.99 25.14
C TYR A 40 -6.49 17.80 25.27
N PRO A 41 -6.02 16.66 25.82
CA PRO A 41 -4.59 16.47 26.06
C PRO A 41 -3.74 16.52 24.79
N GLN A 42 -2.62 17.25 24.83
CA GLN A 42 -1.75 17.47 23.68
C GLN A 42 -1.21 16.16 23.05
N TYR A 43 -1.00 15.10 23.84
CA TYR A 43 -0.53 13.81 23.32
C TYR A 43 -1.56 13.08 22.43
N LEU A 44 -2.82 13.52 22.40
CA LEU A 44 -3.85 12.99 21.51
C LEU A 44 -3.95 13.76 20.18
N HIS A 45 -3.19 14.86 20.02
CA HIS A 45 -3.35 15.75 18.87
C HIS A 45 -3.05 15.05 17.54
N ASP A 46 -1.94 14.31 17.46
CA ASP A 46 -1.53 13.62 16.25
C ASP A 46 -2.49 12.46 15.92
N ALA A 47 -2.89 11.69 16.95
CA ALA A 47 -3.83 10.58 16.82
C ALA A 47 -5.25 11.00 16.39
N HIS A 48 -5.68 12.21 16.75
CA HIS A 48 -7.02 12.72 16.43
C HIS A 48 -7.03 13.83 15.36
N ALA A 49 -5.90 14.09 14.69
CA ALA A 49 -5.74 15.23 13.77
C ALA A 49 -6.75 15.19 12.60
N ASP A 50 -6.94 14.03 11.97
CA ASP A 50 -7.82 13.86 10.81
C ASP A 50 -9.32 13.89 11.20
N LEU A 51 -9.70 13.55 12.44
CA LEU A 51 -11.10 13.65 12.92
C LEU A 51 -11.26 13.99 14.43
N PRO A 52 -11.15 15.28 14.82
CA PRO A 52 -11.29 15.70 16.21
C PRO A 52 -12.69 15.51 16.83
N PHE A 53 -12.71 15.06 18.08
CA PHE A 53 -13.90 15.01 18.95
C PHE A 53 -14.50 16.39 19.28
N CYS A 54 -15.83 16.40 19.50
CA CYS A 54 -16.62 17.55 20.00
C CYS A 54 -16.54 18.85 19.18
N PRO A 55 -16.84 18.86 17.86
CA PRO A 55 -16.76 20.06 17.04
C PRO A 55 -17.68 21.19 17.54
N THR A 56 -17.21 22.43 17.44
CA THR A 56 -17.87 23.66 17.94
C THR A 56 -18.28 24.58 16.79
N CYS A 57 -19.25 25.47 17.00
CA CYS A 57 -19.59 26.51 16.02
C CYS A 57 -18.92 27.83 16.42
N ASP A 58 -17.90 28.26 15.67
CA ASP A 58 -17.10 29.46 15.98
C ASP A 58 -16.46 30.04 14.71
N LYS A 59 -15.81 31.21 14.80
CA LYS A 59 -15.21 31.93 13.68
C LYS A 59 -13.79 31.43 13.39
N PRO A 60 -13.51 30.87 12.19
CA PRO A 60 -12.15 30.56 11.80
C PRO A 60 -11.28 31.83 11.77
N PRO A 61 -9.98 31.75 12.09
CA PRO A 61 -9.05 32.88 12.01
C PRO A 61 -9.16 33.65 10.68
N GLY A 62 -9.30 34.97 10.78
CA GLY A 62 -9.45 35.86 9.62
C GLY A 62 -10.79 35.77 8.87
N LYS A 63 -11.80 35.04 9.39
CA LYS A 63 -13.15 34.98 8.80
C LYS A 63 -14.20 35.64 9.70
N ARG A 64 -15.25 36.20 9.10
CA ARG A 64 -16.34 36.93 9.79
C ARG A 64 -17.58 36.07 10.09
N GLN A 65 -17.70 34.91 9.46
CA GLN A 65 -18.83 34.00 9.58
C GLN A 65 -18.45 32.82 10.47
N ASP A 66 -19.38 32.42 11.33
CA ASP A 66 -19.27 31.22 12.17
C ASP A 66 -19.28 29.98 11.27
N LYS A 67 -18.50 28.96 11.63
CA LYS A 67 -18.47 27.65 10.98
C LYS A 67 -18.43 26.54 12.03
N LEU A 68 -18.86 25.35 11.65
CA LEU A 68 -18.55 24.14 12.42
C LEU A 68 -17.05 23.86 12.26
N LEU A 69 -16.31 23.89 13.37
CA LEU A 69 -14.88 23.63 13.45
C LEU A 69 -14.65 22.36 14.27
N ALA A 70 -13.98 21.37 13.67
CA ALA A 70 -13.35 20.30 14.42
C ALA A 70 -11.98 20.82 14.89
N THR A 71 -11.80 20.96 16.20
CA THR A 71 -10.57 21.52 16.78
C THR A 71 -10.03 20.59 17.87
N LEU A 72 -8.71 20.60 18.04
CA LEU A 72 -8.01 19.90 19.12
C LEU A 72 -7.90 20.76 20.40
N TYR A 73 -8.66 21.87 20.50
CA TYR A 73 -8.65 22.73 21.67
C TYR A 73 -9.55 22.20 22.79
N ASP A 74 -9.28 22.62 24.03
CA ASP A 74 -10.23 22.53 25.14
C ASP A 74 -11.65 22.96 24.74
N LYS A 75 -12.66 22.23 25.23
CA LYS A 75 -14.06 22.57 25.05
C LYS A 75 -14.61 23.10 26.37
N LYS A 76 -15.27 24.26 26.37
CA LYS A 76 -15.90 24.83 27.57
C LYS A 76 -17.41 24.90 27.39
N ARG A 77 -18.16 24.50 28.42
CA ARG A 77 -19.64 24.44 28.45
C ARG A 77 -20.25 23.73 27.23
N TYR A 78 -19.61 22.66 26.78
CA TYR A 78 -20.05 21.86 25.64
C TYR A 78 -21.25 21.01 26.05
N VAL A 79 -22.33 21.05 25.25
CA VAL A 79 -23.56 20.30 25.53
C VAL A 79 -23.56 19.00 24.72
N ILE A 80 -23.54 17.86 25.41
CA ILE A 80 -23.25 16.55 24.83
C ILE A 80 -24.16 15.46 25.38
N HIS A 81 -24.53 14.50 24.53
CA HIS A 81 -25.26 13.29 24.95
C HIS A 81 -24.33 12.28 25.61
N TYR A 82 -24.76 11.63 26.70
CA TYR A 82 -23.89 10.78 27.53
C TYR A 82 -23.06 9.74 26.75
N ARG A 83 -23.63 9.03 25.76
CA ARG A 83 -22.89 8.06 24.94
C ARG A 83 -21.75 8.67 24.10
N ASN A 84 -21.93 9.89 23.62
CA ASN A 84 -20.90 10.62 22.87
C ASN A 84 -19.79 11.10 23.83
N LEU A 85 -20.15 11.47 25.06
CA LEU A 85 -19.19 11.81 26.12
C LEU A 85 -18.40 10.59 26.61
N GLN A 86 -19.05 9.43 26.82
CA GLN A 86 -18.40 8.15 27.17
C GLN A 86 -17.29 7.80 26.17
N GLN A 87 -17.59 7.88 24.87
CA GLN A 87 -16.60 7.62 23.81
C GLN A 87 -15.49 8.67 23.83
N CYS A 88 -15.79 9.96 24.00
CA CYS A 88 -14.75 10.98 24.15
C CYS A 88 -13.79 10.67 25.32
N THR A 89 -14.31 10.21 26.46
CA THR A 89 -13.48 9.78 27.60
C THR A 89 -12.75 8.46 27.37
N HIS A 90 -13.30 7.55 26.57
CA HIS A 90 -12.62 6.32 26.16
C HIS A 90 -11.38 6.60 25.30
N HIS A 91 -11.49 7.54 24.35
CA HIS A 91 -10.35 8.07 23.59
C HIS A 91 -9.54 9.13 24.36
N GLY A 92 -9.67 9.21 25.69
CA GLY A 92 -8.75 9.95 26.55
C GLY A 92 -8.97 11.46 26.71
N LEU A 93 -10.05 12.04 26.16
CA LEU A 93 -10.45 13.40 26.55
C LEU A 93 -10.89 13.38 28.02
N ARG A 94 -10.64 14.45 28.77
CA ARG A 94 -10.87 14.47 30.23
C ARG A 94 -11.94 15.45 30.61
N ILE A 95 -12.87 15.01 31.46
CA ILE A 95 -13.89 15.89 32.04
C ILE A 95 -13.23 16.73 33.14
N ILE A 96 -13.10 18.03 32.91
CA ILE A 96 -12.57 18.99 33.90
C ILE A 96 -13.69 19.46 34.83
N LYS A 97 -14.92 19.60 34.30
CA LYS A 97 -16.08 20.01 35.08
C LYS A 97 -17.38 19.57 34.43
N ILE A 98 -18.33 19.12 35.24
CA ILE A 98 -19.75 19.08 34.87
C ILE A 98 -20.41 20.34 35.44
N HIS A 99 -21.15 21.09 34.62
CA HIS A 99 -21.90 22.27 35.07
C HIS A 99 -23.36 21.94 35.37
N ARG A 100 -23.98 21.09 34.53
CA ARG A 100 -25.40 20.70 34.61
C ARG A 100 -25.63 19.33 33.97
N ILE A 101 -26.63 18.61 34.45
CA ILE A 101 -27.09 17.33 33.88
C ILE A 101 -28.61 17.33 33.77
N LEU A 102 -29.12 16.98 32.59
CA LEU A 102 -30.52 16.73 32.30
C LEU A 102 -30.74 15.23 32.14
N GLU A 103 -31.42 14.60 33.09
CA GLU A 103 -31.91 13.21 33.01
C GLU A 103 -33.23 13.16 32.24
N PHE A 104 -33.47 12.07 31.50
CA PHE A 104 -34.74 11.77 30.83
C PHE A 104 -34.98 10.26 30.70
N ALA A 105 -36.23 9.86 30.57
CA ALA A 105 -36.60 8.51 30.15
C ALA A 105 -36.33 8.32 28.64
N GLN A 106 -35.69 7.21 28.26
CA GLN A 106 -35.33 6.88 26.88
C GLN A 106 -35.79 5.48 26.49
N SER A 107 -36.18 5.30 25.22
CA SER A 107 -36.54 4.00 24.65
C SER A 107 -36.35 4.01 23.13
N PRO A 108 -36.23 2.86 22.44
CA PRO A 108 -36.04 2.82 20.99
C PRO A 108 -37.35 3.03 20.21
N TRP A 109 -38.18 4.00 20.61
CA TRP A 109 -39.56 4.18 20.13
C TRP A 109 -39.70 4.50 18.63
N LEU A 110 -38.67 5.01 17.96
CA LEU A 110 -38.65 5.16 16.49
C LEU A 110 -38.30 3.87 15.72
N ARG A 111 -37.78 2.83 16.39
CA ARG A 111 -37.16 1.65 15.75
C ARG A 111 -38.05 1.01 14.68
N GLY A 112 -39.25 0.59 15.05
CA GLY A 112 -40.17 -0.10 14.12
C GLY A 112 -40.58 0.74 12.90
N TYR A 113 -40.69 2.06 13.03
CA TYR A 113 -40.97 2.95 11.91
C TYR A 113 -39.80 3.03 10.91
N ILE A 114 -38.58 3.17 11.42
CA ILE A 114 -37.36 3.23 10.60
C ILE A 114 -37.09 1.87 9.93
N GLU A 115 -37.29 0.77 10.65
CA GLU A 115 -37.12 -0.59 10.13
C GLU A 115 -38.15 -0.91 9.04
N LEU A 116 -39.43 -0.58 9.25
CA LEU A 116 -40.48 -0.75 8.24
C LEU A 116 -40.17 0.02 6.95
N ASN A 117 -39.80 1.31 7.05
CA ASN A 117 -39.38 2.11 5.90
C ASN A 117 -38.10 1.56 5.24
N THR A 118 -37.20 0.93 6.00
CA THR A 118 -35.99 0.31 5.46
C THR A 118 -36.33 -0.98 4.70
N GLN A 119 -37.23 -1.82 5.22
CA GLN A 119 -37.75 -3.00 4.54
C GLN A 119 -38.43 -2.62 3.21
N PHE A 120 -39.33 -1.63 3.21
CA PHE A 120 -39.94 -1.13 1.99
C PHE A 120 -38.92 -0.55 1.00
N ARG A 121 -37.90 0.19 1.49
CA ARG A 121 -36.82 0.71 0.64
C ARG A 121 -35.97 -0.39 0.00
N THR A 122 -35.79 -1.54 0.66
CA THR A 122 -35.08 -2.70 0.12
C THR A 122 -35.94 -3.49 -0.88
N ALA A 123 -37.25 -3.57 -0.65
CA ALA A 123 -38.20 -4.23 -1.57
C ALA A 123 -38.55 -3.39 -2.82
N ALA A 124 -38.34 -2.07 -2.76
CA ALA A 124 -38.66 -1.10 -3.81
C ALA A 124 -37.93 -1.38 -5.13
N LYS A 125 -38.69 -1.55 -6.22
CA LYS A 125 -38.14 -1.92 -7.53
C LYS A 125 -37.72 -0.72 -8.38
N ASN A 126 -38.25 0.47 -8.11
CA ASN A 126 -37.90 1.70 -8.80
C ASN A 126 -37.27 2.74 -7.84
N ASP A 127 -36.56 3.70 -8.39
CA ASP A 127 -35.82 4.68 -7.59
C ASP A 127 -36.72 5.77 -6.99
N PHE A 128 -37.95 5.95 -7.48
CA PHE A 128 -38.94 6.83 -6.85
C PHE A 128 -39.34 6.30 -5.47
N GLU A 129 -39.74 5.03 -5.37
CA GLU A 129 -40.04 4.36 -4.09
C GLU A 129 -38.83 4.39 -3.14
N LYS A 130 -37.63 4.01 -3.62
CA LYS A 130 -36.41 4.02 -2.81
C LYS A 130 -36.11 5.41 -2.22
N ASN A 131 -36.36 6.47 -2.99
CA ASN A 131 -36.19 7.85 -2.53
C ASN A 131 -37.34 8.31 -1.63
N LEU A 132 -38.58 7.87 -1.85
CA LEU A 132 -39.72 8.16 -0.99
C LEU A 132 -39.52 7.62 0.43
N TYR A 133 -39.16 6.35 0.59
CA TYR A 133 -38.91 5.76 1.92
C TYR A 133 -37.65 6.33 2.60
N LYS A 134 -36.62 6.70 1.82
CA LYS A 134 -35.47 7.47 2.31
C LYS A 134 -35.89 8.86 2.82
N LEU A 135 -36.76 9.55 2.09
CA LEU A 135 -37.29 10.86 2.46
C LEU A 135 -38.17 10.79 3.72
N MET A 136 -39.02 9.76 3.87
CA MET A 136 -39.83 9.56 5.08
C MET A 136 -38.96 9.51 6.35
N ASN A 137 -37.90 8.71 6.35
CA ASN A 137 -36.96 8.64 7.47
C ASN A 137 -36.24 9.98 7.71
N ASN A 138 -35.73 10.63 6.65
CA ASN A 138 -35.01 11.90 6.77
C ASN A 138 -35.93 13.06 7.22
N ALA A 139 -37.19 13.06 6.82
CA ALA A 139 -38.17 14.10 7.16
C ALA A 139 -38.51 14.12 8.65
N VAL A 140 -38.52 12.96 9.33
CA VAL A 140 -38.69 12.88 10.79
C VAL A 140 -37.58 13.66 11.50
N PHE A 141 -36.31 13.38 11.17
CA PHE A 141 -35.18 14.13 11.74
C PHE A 141 -35.22 15.62 11.39
N GLY A 142 -35.51 15.97 10.13
CA GLY A 142 -35.68 17.37 9.72
C GLY A 142 -36.78 18.11 10.47
N LYS A 143 -37.82 17.39 10.95
CA LYS A 143 -38.91 17.96 11.75
C LYS A 143 -38.64 17.99 13.26
N THR A 144 -37.74 17.17 13.80
CA THR A 144 -37.28 17.35 15.19
C THR A 144 -36.42 18.61 15.32
N MET A 145 -35.57 18.89 14.33
CA MET A 145 -34.67 20.05 14.28
C MET A 145 -35.27 21.34 13.67
N GLU A 146 -36.59 21.41 13.48
CA GLU A 146 -37.25 22.55 12.81
C GLU A 146 -37.22 23.83 13.67
N ASN A 147 -36.47 24.85 13.23
CA ASN A 147 -36.42 26.15 13.90
C ASN A 147 -37.68 27.00 13.60
N VAL A 148 -38.70 26.86 14.46
CA VAL A 148 -39.97 27.63 14.39
C VAL A 148 -39.82 29.14 14.50
N ARG A 149 -38.67 29.69 14.96
CA ARG A 149 -38.42 31.15 14.97
C ARG A 149 -38.28 31.72 13.57
N ASN A 150 -37.95 30.89 12.58
CA ASN A 150 -37.82 31.28 11.18
C ASN A 150 -39.14 31.20 10.40
N HIS A 151 -40.25 30.80 11.04
CA HIS A 151 -41.57 30.76 10.41
C HIS A 151 -42.13 32.17 10.20
N VAL A 152 -42.65 32.44 9.00
CA VAL A 152 -43.24 33.72 8.60
C VAL A 152 -44.65 33.50 8.03
N ASP A 153 -45.55 34.45 8.26
CA ASP A 153 -46.84 34.50 7.56
C ASP A 153 -46.65 35.20 6.22
N VAL A 154 -46.89 34.48 5.11
CA VAL A 154 -46.92 35.06 3.77
C VAL A 154 -48.35 35.42 3.40
N LYS A 155 -48.59 36.65 2.94
CA LYS A 155 -49.87 37.09 2.39
C LYS A 155 -49.69 37.48 0.92
N LEU A 156 -50.46 36.85 0.03
CA LEU A 156 -50.57 37.21 -1.38
C LEU A 156 -51.68 38.24 -1.54
N LEU A 157 -51.36 39.38 -2.17
CA LEU A 157 -52.20 40.57 -2.23
C LEU A 157 -52.26 41.09 -3.67
N THR A 158 -53.45 41.45 -4.13
CA THR A 158 -53.71 41.89 -5.51
C THR A 158 -54.18 43.34 -5.64
N LYS A 159 -54.20 44.08 -4.51
CA LYS A 159 -54.56 45.50 -4.43
C LYS A 159 -53.56 46.23 -3.53
N TRP A 160 -53.24 47.47 -3.88
CA TRP A 160 -52.39 48.33 -3.07
C TRP A 160 -53.14 48.84 -1.83
N ASP A 161 -54.31 49.45 -2.06
CA ASP A 161 -55.08 50.23 -1.09
C ASP A 161 -56.02 49.41 -0.20
N GLY A 162 -56.45 50.04 0.90
CA GLY A 162 -57.53 49.59 1.77
C GLY A 162 -57.07 48.67 2.92
N ARG A 163 -58.01 48.36 3.83
CA ARG A 163 -57.75 47.68 5.13
C ARG A 163 -56.97 46.35 5.03
N TYR A 164 -57.02 45.69 3.88
CA TYR A 164 -56.31 44.44 3.61
C TYR A 164 -55.37 44.51 2.38
N GLY A 165 -55.10 45.71 1.86
CA GLY A 165 -54.18 45.95 0.75
C GLY A 165 -52.71 45.80 1.14
N ALA A 166 -51.82 45.91 0.15
CA ALA A 166 -50.37 45.84 0.35
C ALA A 166 -49.86 46.91 1.32
N GLU A 167 -50.35 48.15 1.23
CA GLU A 167 -49.97 49.26 2.12
C GLU A 167 -50.23 48.91 3.60
N ALA A 168 -51.47 48.52 3.91
CA ALA A 168 -51.92 48.15 5.27
C ALA A 168 -51.23 46.89 5.84
N MET A 169 -50.53 46.11 5.01
CA MET A 169 -49.73 44.96 5.44
C MET A 169 -48.24 45.31 5.57
N ILE A 170 -47.72 46.25 4.78
CA ILE A 170 -46.36 46.79 4.91
C ILE A 170 -46.24 47.69 6.15
N ALA A 171 -47.29 48.46 6.48
CA ALA A 171 -47.33 49.34 7.64
C ALA A 171 -47.38 48.61 9.02
N LYS A 172 -47.32 47.27 9.06
CA LYS A 172 -47.41 46.50 10.31
C LYS A 172 -46.04 46.39 11.00
N PRO A 173 -45.98 46.46 12.34
CA PRO A 173 -44.72 46.38 13.08
C PRO A 173 -44.00 45.02 12.94
N ASN A 174 -44.69 43.98 12.48
CA ASN A 174 -44.12 42.67 12.16
C ASN A 174 -43.82 42.48 10.66
N PHE A 175 -43.82 43.53 9.83
CA PHE A 175 -43.35 43.46 8.46
C PHE A 175 -41.90 42.95 8.39
N HIS A 176 -41.63 42.00 7.49
CA HIS A 176 -40.29 41.48 7.25
C HIS A 176 -39.74 41.87 5.87
N SER A 177 -40.52 41.61 4.82
CA SER A 177 -40.10 41.81 3.43
C SER A 177 -41.30 41.79 2.49
N ARG A 178 -41.10 42.20 1.22
CA ARG A 178 -42.08 42.03 0.15
C ARG A 178 -41.39 41.53 -1.13
N ALA A 179 -42.11 40.73 -1.91
CA ALA A 179 -41.74 40.33 -3.26
C ALA A 179 -42.89 40.69 -4.22
N VAL A 180 -42.59 41.36 -5.33
CA VAL A 180 -43.56 41.72 -6.37
C VAL A 180 -43.43 40.70 -7.50
N PHE A 181 -44.52 40.05 -7.87
CA PHE A 181 -44.55 39.07 -8.96
C PHE A 181 -45.13 39.65 -10.25
N SER A 182 -46.07 40.59 -10.14
CA SER A 182 -46.61 41.38 -11.26
C SER A 182 -47.19 42.68 -10.74
N SER A 183 -47.67 43.56 -11.64
CA SER A 183 -48.41 44.78 -11.26
C SER A 183 -49.60 44.51 -10.34
N ASN A 184 -50.18 43.31 -10.42
CA ASN A 184 -51.42 42.92 -9.75
C ASN A 184 -51.19 41.82 -8.71
N LEU A 185 -49.94 41.50 -8.33
CA LEU A 185 -49.63 40.46 -7.34
C LEU A 185 -48.34 40.75 -6.55
N VAL A 186 -48.49 40.87 -5.23
CA VAL A 186 -47.42 41.08 -4.26
C VAL A 186 -47.52 40.05 -3.13
N ALA A 187 -46.41 39.41 -2.78
CA ALA A 187 -46.26 38.72 -1.50
C ALA A 187 -45.71 39.67 -0.44
N VAL A 188 -46.39 39.78 0.70
CA VAL A 188 -45.86 40.42 1.91
C VAL A 188 -45.54 39.33 2.94
N GLN A 189 -44.32 39.35 3.46
CA GLN A 189 -43.88 38.46 4.54
C GLN A 189 -43.96 39.18 5.89
N LEU A 190 -44.61 38.54 6.85
CA LEU A 190 -44.80 39.03 8.21
C LEU A 190 -44.14 38.05 9.20
N ARG A 191 -43.39 38.58 10.17
CA ARG A 191 -42.86 37.79 11.29
C ARG A 191 -43.98 37.33 12.21
N LYS A 192 -43.85 36.14 12.79
CA LYS A 192 -44.71 35.70 13.89
C LYS A 192 -44.49 36.59 15.12
N LEU A 193 -45.57 37.15 15.67
CA LEU A 193 -45.57 37.90 16.94
C LEU A 193 -45.51 36.96 18.15
N GLU A 194 -46.06 35.76 18.01
CA GLU A 194 -46.02 34.69 19.01
C GLU A 194 -45.44 33.43 18.36
N VAL A 195 -44.51 32.75 19.04
CA VAL A 195 -43.84 31.54 18.54
C VAL A 195 -43.96 30.42 19.57
N LYS A 196 -44.81 29.42 19.28
CA LYS A 196 -44.97 28.24 20.12
C LYS A 196 -43.88 27.20 19.82
N PHE A 197 -43.00 26.95 20.79
CA PHE A 197 -42.00 25.89 20.70
C PHE A 197 -42.66 24.51 20.84
N ASN A 198 -43.00 23.89 19.70
CA ASN A 198 -43.71 22.61 19.60
C ASN A 198 -42.91 21.53 18.85
N LYS A 199 -41.58 21.64 18.82
CA LYS A 199 -40.67 20.72 18.12
C LYS A 199 -39.78 20.00 19.13
N PRO A 200 -39.64 18.66 19.06
CA PRO A 200 -38.84 17.90 20.00
C PRO A 200 -37.35 17.97 19.63
N ILE A 201 -36.77 19.17 19.74
CA ILE A 201 -35.37 19.46 19.36
C ILE A 201 -34.37 18.58 20.14
N TYR A 202 -34.71 18.21 21.39
CA TYR A 202 -33.95 17.27 22.20
C TYR A 202 -33.79 15.89 21.55
N VAL A 203 -34.80 15.39 20.81
CA VAL A 203 -34.70 14.15 20.03
C VAL A 203 -33.73 14.33 18.86
N GLY A 204 -33.81 15.46 18.15
CA GLY A 204 -32.89 15.76 17.04
C GLY A 204 -31.43 15.87 17.49
N MET A 205 -31.18 16.53 18.62
CA MET A 205 -29.85 16.60 19.24
C MET A 205 -29.32 15.20 19.62
N CYS A 206 -30.14 14.36 20.27
CA CYS A 206 -29.74 13.00 20.63
C CYS A 206 -29.51 12.12 19.40
N ILE A 207 -30.33 12.22 18.34
CA ILE A 207 -30.09 11.50 17.08
C ILE A 207 -28.74 11.91 16.47
N LEU A 208 -28.43 13.21 16.46
CA LEU A 208 -27.17 13.71 15.90
C LEU A 208 -25.97 13.22 16.70
N ASP A 209 -25.98 13.36 18.03
CA ASP A 209 -24.86 12.91 18.87
C ASP A 209 -24.68 11.40 18.88
N ILE A 210 -25.76 10.61 18.89
CA ILE A 210 -25.66 9.14 18.74
C ILE A 210 -25.14 8.76 17.35
N SER A 211 -25.40 9.57 16.31
CA SER A 211 -24.80 9.33 14.98
C SER A 211 -23.31 9.67 14.90
N LYS A 212 -22.82 10.60 15.73
CA LYS A 212 -21.37 10.87 15.86
C LYS A 212 -20.63 9.67 16.45
N VAL A 213 -21.25 8.95 17.39
CA VAL A 213 -20.61 7.78 18.04
C VAL A 213 -20.17 6.76 16.99
N CYS A 214 -21.09 6.38 16.09
CA CYS A 214 -20.81 5.44 14.99
C CYS A 214 -19.77 5.98 13.99
N LEU A 215 -19.70 7.29 13.78
CA LEU A 215 -18.69 7.92 12.90
C LEU A 215 -17.29 7.87 13.53
N TYR A 216 -17.17 8.18 14.82
CA TYR A 216 -15.91 8.14 15.54
C TYR A 216 -15.43 6.70 15.78
N GLU A 217 -16.36 5.77 16.05
CA GLU A 217 -16.13 4.32 16.16
C GLU A 217 -15.51 3.79 14.85
N PHE A 218 -16.17 4.04 13.71
CA PHE A 218 -15.65 3.65 12.39
C PHE A 218 -14.30 4.30 12.06
N HIS A 219 -14.07 5.56 12.44
CA HIS A 219 -12.79 6.23 12.19
C HIS A 219 -11.67 5.67 13.08
N HIS A 220 -11.80 5.76 14.39
CA HIS A 220 -10.70 5.54 15.34
C HIS A 220 -10.52 4.06 15.72
N GLU A 221 -11.57 3.23 15.63
CA GLU A 221 -11.52 1.81 16.01
C GLU A 221 -11.40 0.88 14.80
N TYR A 222 -11.78 1.33 13.59
CA TYR A 222 -11.69 0.55 12.35
C TYR A 222 -10.72 1.14 11.31
N MET A 223 -10.89 2.40 10.87
CA MET A 223 -10.05 2.98 9.80
C MET A 223 -8.60 3.22 10.23
N VAL A 224 -8.36 3.90 11.35
CA VAL A 224 -7.00 4.27 11.79
C VAL A 224 -6.10 3.04 12.04
N PRO A 225 -6.57 1.95 12.69
CA PRO A 225 -5.78 0.71 12.83
C PRO A 225 -5.53 -0.04 11.50
N GLN A 226 -6.27 0.29 10.44
CA GLN A 226 -6.13 -0.28 9.08
C GLN A 226 -5.47 0.70 8.11
N GLN A 227 -4.96 1.83 8.58
CA GLN A 227 -4.28 2.80 7.72
C GLN A 227 -2.92 2.24 7.28
N ASP A 228 -2.83 1.81 6.02
CA ASP A 228 -1.62 1.25 5.43
C ASP A 228 -0.38 2.12 5.69
N LEU A 229 0.64 1.53 6.34
CA LEU A 229 1.95 2.14 6.38
C LEU A 229 2.54 2.11 4.96
N TYR A 230 2.88 3.28 4.43
CA TYR A 230 3.62 3.38 3.17
C TYR A 230 5.01 2.77 3.35
N THR A 231 5.15 1.52 2.96
CA THR A 231 6.41 0.76 3.02
C THR A 231 7.25 1.00 1.77
N LEU A 232 8.57 0.83 1.86
CA LEU A 232 9.49 1.03 0.73
C LEU A 232 10.29 -0.25 0.41
N PRO A 233 9.68 -1.29 -0.22
CA PRO A 233 10.32 -2.59 -0.42
C PRO A 233 11.68 -2.54 -1.14
N HIS A 234 11.90 -1.58 -2.04
CA HIS A 234 13.13 -1.49 -2.82
C HIS A 234 14.37 -1.03 -2.01
N GLU A 235 14.15 -0.39 -0.85
CA GLU A 235 15.20 -0.05 0.13
C GLU A 235 15.24 -1.02 1.33
N SER A 236 14.33 -2.00 1.38
CA SER A 236 14.29 -3.00 2.44
C SER A 236 15.40 -4.04 2.32
N PHE A 237 15.75 -4.67 3.45
CA PHE A 237 16.81 -5.68 3.51
C PHE A 237 16.48 -6.82 4.47
N LEU A 238 17.06 -8.00 4.21
CA LEU A 238 17.17 -9.04 5.23
C LEU A 238 18.39 -8.75 6.10
N TYR A 239 18.19 -8.78 7.39
CA TYR A 239 19.23 -8.73 8.41
C TYR A 239 19.37 -10.10 9.05
N ILE A 240 20.57 -10.67 9.02
CA ILE A 240 20.85 -12.05 9.44
C ILE A 240 21.96 -12.02 10.48
N GLU A 241 21.76 -12.70 11.61
CA GLU A 241 22.79 -12.98 12.63
C GLU A 241 22.99 -14.50 12.75
N GLY A 242 24.23 -14.94 12.85
CA GLY A 242 24.57 -16.35 13.01
C GLY A 242 26.01 -16.58 13.47
N LYS A 243 26.40 -17.85 13.57
CA LYS A 243 27.75 -18.29 13.95
C LYS A 243 28.29 -19.28 12.92
N PHE A 244 29.51 -19.06 12.48
CA PHE A 244 30.24 -19.97 11.60
C PHE A 244 31.19 -20.83 12.44
N THR A 245 31.07 -22.15 12.32
CA THR A 245 31.89 -23.11 13.08
C THR A 245 32.42 -24.23 12.19
N VAL A 246 33.69 -24.57 12.38
CA VAL A 246 34.33 -25.74 11.74
C VAL A 246 34.58 -26.79 12.81
N GLN A 247 34.14 -28.01 12.55
CA GLN A 247 34.43 -29.19 13.36
C GLN A 247 35.55 -29.97 12.69
N ASN A 248 36.50 -30.48 13.49
CA ASN A 248 37.66 -31.27 13.04
C ASN A 248 38.50 -30.59 11.94
N ARG A 249 39.32 -29.60 12.31
CA ARG A 249 40.40 -29.12 11.42
C ARG A 249 41.35 -30.28 11.10
N LEU A 250 41.44 -30.65 9.83
CA LEU A 250 42.39 -31.64 9.32
C LEU A 250 43.69 -31.00 8.83
N ASP A 251 43.63 -29.73 8.40
CA ASP A 251 44.73 -28.89 7.95
C ASP A 251 44.72 -27.53 8.68
N ASP A 252 45.84 -26.78 8.60
CA ASP A 252 45.96 -25.38 9.04
C ASP A 252 45.23 -24.37 8.12
N THR A 253 44.35 -24.84 7.24
CA THR A 253 43.59 -24.01 6.30
C THR A 253 42.52 -23.19 7.04
N ILE A 254 42.73 -21.87 7.11
CA ILE A 254 41.77 -20.94 7.70
C ILE A 254 40.50 -20.92 6.83
N PRO A 255 39.32 -21.26 7.39
CA PRO A 255 38.08 -21.27 6.63
C PRO A 255 37.66 -19.84 6.28
N ARG A 256 37.00 -19.70 5.12
CA ARG A 256 36.57 -18.41 4.57
C ARG A 256 35.17 -18.53 4.02
N LEU A 257 34.40 -17.45 4.15
CA LEU A 257 33.14 -17.33 3.43
C LEU A 257 33.45 -16.87 1.98
N GLY A 258 32.92 -17.61 1.00
CA GLY A 258 33.04 -17.26 -0.41
C GLY A 258 32.27 -16.00 -0.79
N ASN A 259 32.51 -15.50 -2.00
CA ASN A 259 31.73 -14.40 -2.55
C ASN A 259 30.23 -14.77 -2.57
N ASN A 260 29.37 -13.83 -2.22
CA ASN A 260 27.92 -13.97 -2.22
C ASN A 260 27.37 -15.08 -1.28
N CYS A 261 28.18 -15.51 -0.31
CA CYS A 261 27.93 -16.63 0.61
C CYS A 261 26.56 -16.61 1.31
N VAL A 262 26.14 -15.46 1.85
CA VAL A 262 24.88 -15.31 2.59
C VAL A 262 23.67 -15.39 1.68
N ALA A 263 23.86 -15.05 0.40
CA ALA A 263 22.86 -15.29 -0.61
C ALA A 263 22.73 -16.81 -0.81
N PHE A 264 23.83 -17.54 -1.08
CA PHE A 264 23.87 -19.02 -1.19
C PHE A 264 23.27 -19.83 0.00
N MET A 265 22.81 -19.19 1.09
CA MET A 265 22.09 -19.84 2.20
C MET A 265 20.58 -20.01 1.98
N PHE A 266 19.99 -19.33 1.00
CA PHE A 266 18.53 -19.36 0.76
C PHE A 266 18.10 -20.39 -0.28
N ASP A 267 16.82 -20.76 -0.23
CA ASP A 267 16.30 -21.93 -0.94
C ASP A 267 14.92 -21.70 -1.57
N GLU A 268 14.15 -20.74 -1.07
CA GLU A 268 13.35 -19.90 -1.95
C GLU A 268 13.07 -18.59 -1.23
N ILE A 269 12.77 -17.55 -1.99
CA ILE A 269 12.09 -16.37 -1.47
C ILE A 269 11.21 -15.87 -2.60
N ARG A 270 9.96 -15.59 -2.23
CA ARG A 270 8.93 -15.05 -3.10
C ARG A 270 8.51 -13.73 -2.48
N TYR A 271 8.17 -12.78 -3.34
CA TYR A 271 7.43 -11.62 -2.90
C TYR A 271 5.96 -11.87 -3.23
N GLU A 272 5.11 -11.96 -2.22
CA GLU A 272 3.67 -12.20 -2.35
C GLU A 272 2.91 -10.99 -1.79
N LEU A 273 1.87 -10.53 -2.49
CA LEU A 273 0.99 -9.44 -2.09
C LEU A 273 -0.45 -9.97 -2.06
N ASP A 274 -1.13 -9.85 -0.91
CA ASP A 274 -2.46 -10.45 -0.68
C ASP A 274 -2.56 -11.94 -1.07
N GLY A 275 -1.50 -12.71 -0.80
CA GLY A 275 -1.39 -14.13 -1.17
C GLY A 275 -1.15 -14.41 -2.67
N VAL A 276 -0.97 -13.38 -3.48
CA VAL A 276 -0.61 -13.52 -4.90
C VAL A 276 0.89 -13.33 -5.08
N GLU A 277 1.58 -14.37 -5.57
CA GLU A 277 2.99 -14.33 -5.97
C GLU A 277 3.21 -13.21 -7.01
N ILE A 278 4.04 -12.23 -6.67
CA ILE A 278 4.47 -11.12 -7.52
C ILE A 278 5.76 -11.48 -8.24
N ASP A 279 6.80 -11.85 -7.48
CA ASP A 279 8.10 -12.28 -8.02
C ASP A 279 8.67 -13.49 -7.28
N ARG A 280 9.42 -14.30 -8.02
CA ARG A 280 10.08 -15.53 -7.62
C ARG A 280 11.10 -15.89 -8.69
N ASN A 281 12.21 -16.49 -8.29
CA ASN A 281 13.28 -16.97 -9.18
C ASN A 281 13.74 -18.36 -8.63
N ARG A 282 14.87 -18.97 -9.08
CA ARG A 282 15.60 -20.07 -8.37
C ARG A 282 17.14 -19.96 -8.41
N ASN A 283 17.86 -20.77 -7.61
CA ASN A 283 19.34 -20.85 -7.39
C ASN A 283 20.10 -19.56 -6.99
N VAL A 284 20.54 -19.45 -5.72
CA VAL A 284 20.82 -18.11 -5.14
C VAL A 284 22.03 -17.46 -5.68
N GLY A 285 23.18 -18.00 -5.30
CA GLY A 285 24.40 -17.33 -5.60
C GLY A 285 24.59 -17.30 -7.10
N ILE A 286 24.08 -18.26 -7.87
CA ILE A 286 24.11 -18.18 -9.33
C ILE A 286 23.30 -16.99 -9.85
N THR A 287 21.99 -16.91 -9.60
CA THR A 287 21.15 -15.84 -10.19
C THR A 287 21.51 -14.45 -9.66
N SER A 288 21.78 -14.33 -8.36
CA SER A 288 22.23 -13.07 -7.76
C SER A 288 23.66 -12.68 -8.16
N THR A 289 24.59 -13.64 -8.39
CA THR A 289 25.93 -13.33 -8.94
C THR A 289 25.84 -12.87 -10.38
N LEU A 290 25.11 -13.57 -11.25
CA LEU A 290 24.93 -13.18 -12.64
C LEU A 290 24.27 -11.80 -12.75
N LYS A 291 23.23 -11.55 -11.96
CA LYS A 291 22.59 -10.24 -11.82
C LYS A 291 23.57 -9.18 -11.32
N ASN A 292 24.35 -9.46 -10.29
CA ASN A 292 25.29 -8.49 -9.72
C ASN A 292 26.45 -8.17 -10.68
N TYR A 293 27.07 -9.18 -11.31
CA TYR A 293 28.10 -8.98 -12.34
C TYR A 293 27.60 -8.14 -13.52
N THR A 294 26.32 -8.31 -13.91
CA THR A 294 25.71 -7.58 -15.04
C THR A 294 25.13 -6.20 -14.70
N THR A 295 24.80 -5.91 -13.43
CA THR A 295 24.06 -4.67 -13.07
C THR A 295 24.78 -3.71 -12.11
N LEU A 296 25.76 -4.18 -11.32
CA LEU A 296 26.43 -3.33 -10.31
C LEU A 296 27.36 -2.29 -10.94
N LEU A 297 27.67 -1.28 -10.11
CA LEU A 297 28.82 -0.38 -10.25
C LEU A 297 29.87 -0.74 -9.18
N PRO A 298 31.16 -0.41 -9.39
CA PRO A 298 32.22 -0.62 -8.40
C PRO A 298 31.87 -0.10 -7.00
N ASP A 299 31.39 1.15 -6.90
CA ASP A 299 30.99 1.78 -5.63
C ASP A 299 29.84 1.04 -4.93
N ARG A 300 28.88 0.52 -5.71
CA ARG A 300 27.75 -0.24 -5.17
C ARG A 300 28.20 -1.61 -4.67
N ALA A 301 29.15 -2.24 -5.35
CA ALA A 301 29.74 -3.50 -4.91
C ALA A 301 30.54 -3.35 -3.60
N LEU A 302 31.26 -2.23 -3.41
CA LEU A 302 31.96 -1.92 -2.16
C LEU A 302 30.99 -1.87 -0.96
N ILE A 303 29.81 -1.28 -1.13
CA ILE A 303 28.75 -1.26 -0.10
C ILE A 303 28.21 -2.67 0.19
N LEU A 304 28.11 -3.52 -0.84
CA LEU A 304 27.60 -4.89 -0.72
C LEU A 304 28.59 -5.88 -0.08
N THR A 305 29.81 -5.48 0.29
CA THR A 305 30.69 -6.27 1.18
C THR A 305 29.98 -6.60 2.51
N ASN A 306 29.12 -5.69 3.01
CA ASN A 306 28.27 -5.91 4.18
C ASN A 306 27.07 -6.87 3.93
N ALA A 307 26.86 -7.27 2.69
CA ALA A 307 25.93 -8.32 2.26
C ALA A 307 26.65 -9.64 1.90
N GLY A 308 27.98 -9.71 2.08
CA GLY A 308 28.82 -10.85 1.70
C GLY A 308 29.26 -10.86 0.24
N TRP A 309 29.04 -9.78 -0.51
CA TRP A 309 29.57 -9.61 -1.87
C TRP A 309 31.02 -9.11 -1.80
N ASP A 310 31.99 -10.03 -1.93
CA ASP A 310 33.40 -9.67 -1.92
C ASP A 310 34.20 -10.55 -2.91
N ILE A 311 34.77 -9.89 -3.92
CA ILE A 311 35.56 -10.51 -4.98
C ILE A 311 37.08 -10.39 -4.76
N ALA A 312 37.52 -9.72 -3.70
CA ALA A 312 38.93 -9.32 -3.48
C ALA A 312 39.47 -9.71 -2.10
N TYR A 313 38.66 -9.65 -1.04
CA TYR A 313 39.05 -9.87 0.36
C TYR A 313 38.15 -10.90 1.03
N GLN A 314 38.26 -12.18 0.60
CA GLN A 314 37.55 -13.31 1.21
C GLN A 314 37.57 -13.24 2.75
N ARG A 315 36.39 -13.02 3.35
CA ARG A 315 36.27 -12.71 4.78
C ARG A 315 36.66 -13.94 5.61
N VAL A 316 37.74 -13.82 6.38
CA VAL A 316 38.11 -14.79 7.42
C VAL A 316 37.09 -14.68 8.55
N VAL A 317 36.38 -15.76 8.83
CA VAL A 317 35.36 -15.82 9.89
C VAL A 317 35.48 -17.13 10.65
N GLU A 318 35.77 -17.04 11.94
CA GLU A 318 35.54 -18.10 12.92
C GLU A 318 34.88 -17.44 14.13
N GLY A 319 33.66 -17.85 14.47
CA GLY A 319 32.82 -17.17 15.45
C GLY A 319 31.56 -16.53 14.85
N ASP A 320 31.10 -15.46 15.47
CA ASP A 320 29.80 -14.84 15.20
C ASP A 320 29.87 -13.83 14.04
N PHE A 321 28.81 -13.76 13.23
CA PHE A 321 28.70 -12.86 12.08
C PHE A 321 27.32 -12.21 11.99
N ASN A 322 27.26 -11.08 11.29
CA ASN A 322 26.01 -10.52 10.79
C ASN A 322 26.18 -9.91 9.38
N PHE A 323 25.06 -9.80 8.67
CA PHE A 323 24.98 -9.26 7.32
C PHE A 323 23.68 -8.49 7.09
N CYS A 324 23.72 -7.46 6.24
CA CYS A 324 22.55 -6.73 5.76
C CYS A 324 22.46 -6.89 4.23
N ILE A 325 21.48 -7.64 3.74
CA ILE A 325 21.33 -7.99 2.33
C ILE A 325 20.09 -7.30 1.75
N PRO A 326 20.23 -6.31 0.85
CA PRO A 326 19.08 -5.64 0.22
C PRO A 326 18.15 -6.61 -0.51
N LEU A 327 16.83 -6.46 -0.41
CA LEU A 327 15.89 -7.39 -1.07
C LEU A 327 16.02 -7.37 -2.60
N ASN A 328 16.45 -6.26 -3.20
CA ASN A 328 16.71 -6.19 -4.65
C ASN A 328 17.86 -7.11 -5.12
N MET A 329 18.71 -7.58 -4.21
CA MET A 329 19.75 -8.59 -4.43
C MET A 329 19.25 -10.03 -4.23
N LEU A 330 18.07 -10.22 -3.61
CA LEU A 330 17.71 -11.47 -2.89
C LEU A 330 16.49 -12.26 -3.37
N LEU A 331 15.79 -11.90 -4.45
CA LEU A 331 14.72 -12.77 -5.00
C LEU A 331 15.34 -13.74 -6.02
N GLY A 332 15.22 -15.08 -5.97
CA GLY A 332 14.71 -16.12 -5.01
C GLY A 332 15.05 -17.55 -5.57
N PHE A 333 15.17 -18.72 -4.87
CA PHE A 333 16.52 -19.23 -4.40
C PHE A 333 17.05 -20.77 -4.48
N VAL A 334 16.31 -21.90 -4.53
CA VAL A 334 16.71 -23.40 -4.50
C VAL A 334 18.17 -23.84 -4.93
N ASP A 335 19.06 -24.69 -4.32
CA ASP A 335 19.02 -25.88 -3.36
C ASP A 335 20.41 -26.32 -2.72
N ALA A 336 20.40 -27.15 -1.64
CA ALA A 336 21.28 -28.27 -1.12
C ALA A 336 22.85 -28.34 -0.87
N ALA A 337 23.19 -28.63 0.43
CA ALA A 337 24.07 -29.71 1.00
C ALA A 337 25.63 -29.62 1.24
N ALA A 338 26.01 -29.41 2.53
CA ALA A 338 27.12 -29.99 3.34
C ALA A 338 28.63 -29.85 2.94
N GLN A 339 29.60 -29.59 3.83
CA GLN A 339 29.55 -29.31 5.29
C GLN A 339 30.75 -28.40 5.72
N PRO A 340 30.48 -27.16 6.16
CA PRO A 340 30.74 -26.76 7.55
C PRO A 340 29.42 -26.46 8.29
N ARG A 341 29.48 -26.10 9.58
CA ARG A 341 28.27 -25.81 10.39
C ARG A 341 28.06 -24.31 10.56
N ILE A 342 26.91 -23.84 10.08
CA ILE A 342 26.39 -22.49 10.27
C ILE A 342 25.15 -22.55 11.16
N ASP A 343 25.20 -21.92 12.33
CA ASP A 343 24.05 -21.75 13.20
C ASP A 343 23.45 -20.36 12.97
N ILE A 344 22.25 -20.27 12.38
CA ILE A 344 21.54 -18.99 12.20
C ILE A 344 20.70 -18.72 13.46
N PHE A 345 20.91 -17.57 14.10
CA PHE A 345 20.19 -17.19 15.31
C PHE A 345 18.94 -16.35 15.02
N LYS A 346 18.94 -15.61 13.90
CA LYS A 346 17.95 -14.57 13.63
C LYS A 346 17.94 -14.20 12.16
N ILE A 347 16.73 -14.08 11.61
CA ILE A 347 16.45 -13.45 10.31
C ILE A 347 15.39 -12.39 10.57
N GLN A 348 15.62 -11.16 10.13
CA GLN A 348 14.66 -10.05 10.20
C GLN A 348 14.56 -9.36 8.85
N TRP A 349 13.35 -9.26 8.29
CA TRP A 349 13.09 -8.28 7.24
C TRP A 349 12.98 -6.90 7.87
N ARG A 350 13.77 -5.93 7.38
CA ARG A 350 13.71 -4.53 7.82
C ARG A 350 13.20 -3.67 6.68
N MET A 351 12.04 -3.07 6.90
CA MET A 351 11.30 -2.26 5.94
C MET A 351 11.34 -0.79 6.36
N PRO A 352 11.78 0.14 5.49
CA PRO A 352 11.60 1.56 5.73
C PRO A 352 10.12 1.96 5.65
N HIS A 353 9.69 2.81 6.58
CA HIS A 353 8.37 3.43 6.60
C HIS A 353 8.48 4.87 6.10
N VAL A 354 7.62 5.26 5.16
CA VAL A 354 7.62 6.59 4.54
C VAL A 354 6.43 7.39 5.07
N LEU A 355 6.68 8.61 5.51
CA LEU A 355 5.63 9.60 5.76
C LEU A 355 5.47 10.45 4.51
N LEU A 356 4.26 10.48 3.95
CA LEU A 356 3.94 11.33 2.81
C LEU A 356 3.58 12.74 3.30
N ASP A 357 3.94 13.76 2.52
CA ASP A 357 3.39 15.10 2.70
C ASP A 357 1.90 15.16 2.31
N GLU A 358 1.18 16.16 2.79
CA GLU A 358 -0.27 16.32 2.54
C GLU A 358 -0.65 16.48 1.05
N VAL A 359 0.23 17.00 0.20
CA VAL A 359 -0.05 17.11 -1.24
C VAL A 359 0.04 15.74 -1.91
N THR A 360 1.07 14.95 -1.54
CA THR A 360 1.22 13.57 -2.02
C THR A 360 0.14 12.64 -1.44
N LYS A 361 -0.19 12.74 -0.14
CA LYS A 361 -1.32 12.05 0.53
C LYS A 361 -2.63 12.33 -0.23
N LEU A 362 -2.94 13.61 -0.51
CA LEU A 362 -4.14 14.00 -1.27
C LEU A 362 -4.13 13.50 -2.73
N SER A 363 -2.97 13.43 -3.38
CA SER A 363 -2.84 12.90 -4.74
C SER A 363 -3.09 11.39 -4.79
N MET A 364 -2.55 10.64 -3.83
CA MET A 364 -2.85 9.21 -3.66
C MET A 364 -4.33 8.97 -3.34
N LEU A 365 -4.92 9.72 -2.40
CA LEU A 365 -6.34 9.61 -2.04
C LEU A 365 -7.26 9.82 -3.25
N ARG A 366 -6.98 10.79 -4.14
CA ARG A 366 -7.72 10.98 -5.40
C ARG A 366 -7.55 9.82 -6.38
N THR A 367 -6.38 9.18 -6.37
CA THR A 367 -6.10 8.02 -7.21
C THR A 367 -6.87 6.80 -6.71
N LEU A 368 -6.94 6.60 -5.38
CA LEU A 368 -7.78 5.61 -4.72
C LEU A 368 -9.28 5.85 -5.00
N GLU A 369 -9.77 7.08 -4.80
CA GLU A 369 -11.17 7.47 -5.09
C GLU A 369 -11.56 7.19 -6.55
N SER A 370 -10.62 7.29 -7.50
CA SER A 370 -10.86 6.98 -8.90
C SER A 370 -11.05 5.49 -9.22
N GLY A 371 -10.82 4.59 -8.24
CA GLY A 371 -10.98 3.13 -8.39
C GLY A 371 -10.03 2.47 -9.39
N ARG A 372 -8.98 3.18 -9.82
CA ARG A 372 -8.02 2.69 -10.82
C ARG A 372 -7.07 1.64 -10.25
N TYR A 373 -6.70 0.69 -11.08
CA TYR A 373 -5.59 -0.21 -10.80
C TYR A 373 -4.27 0.55 -10.93
N LEU A 374 -3.35 0.34 -10.00
CA LEU A 374 -1.97 0.81 -10.04
C LEU A 374 -1.14 -0.21 -10.81
N SER A 375 -0.62 0.19 -11.97
CA SER A 375 0.24 -0.65 -12.80
C SER A 375 1.69 -0.54 -12.35
N MET A 376 2.28 -1.68 -11.97
CA MET A 376 3.66 -1.81 -11.49
C MET A 376 4.46 -2.65 -12.49
N GLY A 377 5.35 -1.99 -13.24
CA GLY A 377 6.30 -2.64 -14.13
C GLY A 377 7.60 -2.99 -13.41
N PHE A 378 8.07 -4.23 -13.56
CA PHE A 378 9.35 -4.69 -13.02
C PHE A 378 9.99 -5.72 -13.96
N ARG A 379 11.14 -6.29 -13.59
CA ARG A 379 11.78 -7.38 -14.35
C ARG A 379 12.06 -8.58 -13.50
N SER A 380 11.60 -9.74 -13.96
CA SER A 380 11.92 -11.05 -13.37
C SER A 380 13.20 -11.62 -13.98
N TRP A 381 13.84 -12.54 -13.27
CA TRP A 381 15.17 -13.08 -13.52
C TRP A 381 15.15 -14.62 -13.41
N ASP A 382 14.42 -15.26 -14.32
CA ASP A 382 14.17 -16.69 -14.31
C ASP A 382 15.42 -17.49 -14.77
N LEU A 383 16.07 -18.19 -13.83
CA LEU A 383 17.22 -19.06 -14.10
C LEU A 383 16.79 -20.50 -14.44
N TYR A 384 17.41 -21.04 -15.48
CA TYR A 384 17.33 -22.42 -15.91
C TYR A 384 18.72 -23.08 -15.86
N GLU A 385 18.77 -24.36 -15.53
CA GLU A 385 19.96 -25.22 -15.57
C GLU A 385 19.75 -26.30 -16.65
N TYR A 386 20.78 -26.59 -17.45
CA TYR A 386 20.71 -27.60 -18.51
C TYR A 386 20.76 -29.01 -17.89
N PRO A 387 19.68 -29.83 -17.91
CA PRO A 387 19.59 -31.01 -17.04
C PRO A 387 20.56 -32.15 -17.33
N LEU A 388 21.19 -32.17 -18.51
CA LEU A 388 22.28 -33.09 -18.85
C LEU A 388 23.13 -32.47 -19.96
N LEU A 389 24.34 -32.04 -19.60
CA LEU A 389 25.35 -31.58 -20.55
C LEU A 389 26.29 -32.75 -20.88
N GLN A 390 26.47 -33.04 -22.16
CA GLN A 390 27.32 -34.16 -22.62
C GLN A 390 28.73 -33.66 -22.96
N SER A 391 29.74 -34.53 -22.88
CA SER A 391 31.10 -34.19 -23.34
C SER A 391 31.19 -34.26 -24.87
N THR A 392 30.62 -33.25 -25.53
CA THR A 392 30.62 -33.04 -26.98
C THR A 392 30.94 -31.58 -27.30
N THR A 393 31.40 -31.30 -28.52
CA THR A 393 31.69 -29.94 -29.03
C THR A 393 30.43 -29.12 -29.38
N LYS A 394 29.26 -29.75 -29.54
CA LYS A 394 28.03 -29.09 -30.00
C LYS A 394 26.84 -29.45 -29.14
N HIS A 395 26.00 -28.47 -28.84
CA HIS A 395 24.85 -28.57 -27.93
C HIS A 395 23.61 -27.84 -28.45
N SER A 396 22.42 -28.37 -28.12
CA SER A 396 21.13 -27.73 -28.42
C SER A 396 20.15 -27.98 -27.27
N TRP A 397 19.77 -26.91 -26.59
CA TRP A 397 18.98 -26.94 -25.36
C TRP A 397 17.64 -26.24 -25.58
N ALA A 398 16.55 -27.00 -25.62
CA ALA A 398 15.19 -26.46 -25.56
C ALA A 398 14.85 -26.12 -24.10
N ILE A 399 14.70 -24.83 -23.81
CA ILE A 399 14.40 -24.32 -22.47
C ILE A 399 12.89 -24.31 -22.26
N LYS A 400 12.41 -25.14 -21.33
CA LYS A 400 11.00 -25.20 -20.95
C LYS A 400 10.67 -24.04 -20.01
N THR A 401 10.45 -22.86 -20.59
CA THR A 401 9.92 -21.70 -19.85
C THR A 401 8.53 -22.01 -19.27
N ALA A 402 8.12 -21.25 -18.25
CA ALA A 402 6.74 -21.30 -17.77
C ALA A 402 5.75 -20.94 -18.91
N PRO A 403 4.50 -21.45 -18.89
CA PRO A 403 3.51 -21.23 -19.96
C PRO A 403 2.89 -19.81 -19.94
N GLN A 404 3.63 -18.81 -19.47
CA GLN A 404 3.21 -17.41 -19.39
C GLN A 404 3.69 -16.66 -20.66
N LEU A 405 2.93 -15.66 -21.12
CA LEU A 405 3.15 -14.93 -22.39
C LEU A 405 4.29 -13.87 -22.29
N GLU A 406 5.26 -14.13 -21.42
CA GLU A 406 6.26 -13.18 -20.96
C GLU A 406 7.48 -13.17 -21.88
N LYS A 407 7.77 -11.99 -22.44
CA LYS A 407 8.73 -11.86 -23.55
C LYS A 407 10.15 -11.78 -22.99
N PRO A 408 11.07 -12.68 -23.38
CA PRO A 408 12.45 -12.64 -22.89
C PRO A 408 13.14 -11.41 -23.48
N ARG A 409 13.44 -10.41 -22.66
CA ARG A 409 14.10 -9.16 -23.06
C ARG A 409 15.60 -9.35 -23.25
N TYR A 410 16.22 -10.13 -22.37
CA TYR A 410 17.62 -10.50 -22.41
C TYR A 410 17.79 -11.95 -22.01
N VAL A 411 18.86 -12.58 -22.49
CA VAL A 411 19.33 -13.89 -22.04
C VAL A 411 20.81 -13.80 -21.69
N ILE A 412 21.19 -14.27 -20.50
CA ILE A 412 22.58 -14.41 -20.06
C ILE A 412 22.92 -15.90 -19.99
N PHE A 413 23.94 -16.33 -20.73
CA PHE A 413 24.37 -17.73 -20.79
C PHE A 413 25.79 -17.91 -20.23
N VAL A 414 25.97 -18.96 -19.40
CA VAL A 414 27.25 -19.30 -18.76
C VAL A 414 27.47 -20.81 -18.66
N LEU A 415 28.75 -21.19 -18.61
CA LEU A 415 29.24 -22.52 -18.29
C LEU A 415 30.05 -22.48 -16.99
N GLN A 416 29.98 -23.53 -16.18
CA GLN A 416 30.72 -23.65 -14.93
C GLN A 416 31.21 -25.09 -14.72
N THR A 417 32.52 -25.28 -14.65
CA THR A 417 33.16 -26.60 -14.55
C THR A 417 33.65 -26.88 -13.13
N GLY A 418 33.23 -28.01 -12.55
CA GLY A 418 33.82 -28.58 -11.33
C GLY A 418 33.65 -27.76 -10.05
N ARG A 419 32.68 -26.83 -10.00
CA ARG A 419 32.43 -25.92 -8.85
C ARG A 419 31.17 -26.25 -8.07
N LYS A 420 30.13 -26.77 -8.74
CA LYS A 420 28.85 -27.10 -8.11
C LYS A 420 29.08 -28.16 -7.02
N ASN A 421 28.72 -27.82 -5.78
CA ASN A 421 28.86 -28.65 -4.59
C ASN A 421 30.32 -29.08 -4.26
N VAL A 422 31.32 -28.27 -4.64
CA VAL A 422 32.74 -28.49 -4.29
C VAL A 422 33.20 -27.43 -3.27
N PRO A 423 33.35 -27.77 -1.97
CA PRO A 423 33.51 -26.76 -0.90
C PRO A 423 34.75 -25.86 -0.99
N ASN A 424 35.78 -26.26 -1.74
CA ASN A 424 37.05 -25.54 -1.86
C ASN A 424 37.15 -24.66 -3.13
N GLU A 425 36.15 -24.70 -4.02
CA GLU A 425 36.14 -23.96 -5.29
C GLU A 425 35.20 -22.75 -5.24
N ASP A 426 35.55 -21.67 -5.94
CA ASP A 426 34.72 -20.46 -6.00
C ASP A 426 33.55 -20.64 -6.99
N ILE A 427 32.38 -21.00 -6.45
CA ILE A 427 31.12 -21.16 -7.17
C ILE A 427 30.56 -19.86 -7.79
N THR A 428 31.19 -18.70 -7.55
CA THR A 428 30.89 -17.45 -8.29
C THR A 428 31.75 -17.24 -9.54
N VAL A 429 32.60 -18.22 -9.90
CA VAL A 429 33.41 -18.21 -11.11
C VAL A 429 32.78 -19.09 -12.20
N PHE A 430 32.75 -18.57 -13.43
CA PHE A 430 32.30 -19.27 -14.64
C PHE A 430 33.51 -19.54 -15.57
N ASN A 431 33.32 -20.38 -16.59
CA ASN A 431 34.39 -20.87 -17.46
C ASN A 431 34.06 -20.60 -18.94
N ASP A 432 35.08 -20.35 -19.76
CA ASP A 432 34.93 -20.21 -21.22
C ASP A 432 34.60 -21.54 -21.91
N CYS A 433 35.12 -22.67 -21.40
CA CYS A 433 34.99 -24.01 -21.99
C CYS A 433 35.29 -24.06 -23.50
N LYS A 434 36.25 -23.26 -23.99
CA LYS A 434 36.59 -23.12 -25.42
C LYS A 434 35.38 -22.81 -26.32
N LEU A 435 34.42 -22.06 -25.82
CA LEU A 435 33.23 -21.63 -26.56
C LEU A 435 33.60 -20.86 -27.83
N ILE A 436 33.03 -21.23 -28.98
CA ILE A 436 33.18 -20.57 -30.29
C ILE A 436 31.95 -19.71 -30.61
N ASN A 437 30.75 -20.29 -30.44
CA ASN A 437 29.48 -19.66 -30.82
C ASN A 437 28.37 -19.99 -29.80
N VAL A 438 27.43 -19.05 -29.64
CA VAL A 438 26.14 -19.24 -28.96
C VAL A 438 25.07 -18.58 -29.81
N LYS A 439 23.95 -19.27 -30.03
CA LYS A 439 22.78 -18.77 -30.76
C LYS A 439 21.50 -19.08 -29.98
N LEU A 440 20.79 -18.03 -29.61
CA LEU A 440 19.46 -18.10 -29.04
C LEU A 440 18.41 -18.04 -30.16
N TYR A 441 17.54 -19.03 -30.21
CA TYR A 441 16.37 -19.07 -31.08
C TYR A 441 15.12 -18.77 -30.27
N LEU A 442 14.38 -17.75 -30.70
CA LEU A 442 13.07 -17.39 -30.18
C LEU A 442 12.04 -17.71 -31.25
N ASN A 443 11.38 -18.86 -31.11
CA ASN A 443 10.59 -19.52 -32.16
C ASN A 443 11.41 -19.81 -33.43
N SER A 444 11.46 -18.86 -34.36
CA SER A 444 12.16 -18.96 -35.66
C SER A 444 13.18 -17.83 -35.88
N GLU A 445 13.26 -16.85 -34.98
CA GLU A 445 14.24 -15.75 -35.04
C GLU A 445 15.51 -16.13 -34.26
N CYS A 446 16.68 -15.68 -34.70
CA CYS A 446 17.99 -16.07 -34.13
C CYS A 446 18.75 -14.84 -33.62
N TYR A 447 19.43 -14.98 -32.47
CA TYR A 447 20.15 -13.92 -31.78
C TYR A 447 21.47 -14.45 -31.18
N PRO A 448 22.65 -13.89 -31.50
CA PRO A 448 22.91 -13.00 -32.64
C PRO A 448 22.64 -13.69 -33.99
N TYR A 449 22.50 -12.90 -35.05
CA TYR A 449 22.37 -13.41 -36.42
C TYR A 449 23.71 -13.95 -36.94
N ASP A 450 24.78 -13.16 -36.76
CA ASP A 450 26.14 -13.52 -37.15
C ASP A 450 26.80 -14.48 -36.15
N ASP A 451 27.75 -15.29 -36.62
CA ASP A 451 28.58 -16.13 -35.76
C ASP A 451 29.60 -15.27 -34.98
N MET A 452 29.72 -15.51 -33.68
CA MET A 452 30.65 -14.77 -32.81
C MET A 452 32.12 -15.11 -33.09
N ASN A 453 32.40 -16.34 -33.58
CA ASN A 453 33.74 -16.80 -33.95
C ASN A 453 34.80 -16.57 -32.86
N LEU A 454 34.43 -16.90 -31.62
CA LEU A 454 35.26 -16.76 -30.44
C LEU A 454 36.47 -17.72 -30.50
N ASP A 455 37.60 -17.25 -29.98
CA ASP A 455 38.85 -18.00 -29.87
C ASP A 455 39.62 -17.39 -28.69
N PHE A 456 39.58 -18.07 -27.55
CA PHE A 456 40.10 -17.52 -26.30
C PHE A 456 41.63 -17.48 -26.25
N ASP A 457 42.31 -18.45 -26.89
CA ASP A 457 43.78 -18.51 -26.92
C ASP A 457 44.39 -17.39 -27.78
N ARG A 458 43.72 -16.97 -28.85
CA ARG A 458 44.07 -15.76 -29.63
C ARG A 458 43.41 -14.49 -29.10
N SER A 459 42.80 -14.52 -27.91
CA SER A 459 42.11 -13.40 -27.25
C SER A 459 40.99 -12.74 -28.06
N ARG A 460 40.29 -13.51 -28.90
CA ARG A 460 39.15 -13.08 -29.72
C ARG A 460 37.82 -13.21 -28.96
N TYR A 461 37.73 -12.61 -27.78
CA TYR A 461 36.53 -12.59 -26.93
C TYR A 461 35.87 -11.20 -26.82
N ALA A 462 36.41 -10.18 -27.52
CA ALA A 462 36.00 -8.78 -27.37
C ALA A 462 34.49 -8.54 -27.57
N ILE A 463 33.84 -9.32 -28.44
CA ILE A 463 32.39 -9.23 -28.67
C ILE A 463 31.57 -9.56 -27.41
N LEU A 464 32.03 -10.49 -26.55
CA LEU A 464 31.37 -10.81 -25.29
C LEU A 464 31.45 -9.66 -24.29
N TYR A 465 32.61 -9.00 -24.21
CA TYR A 465 32.80 -7.84 -23.33
C TYR A 465 31.97 -6.64 -23.81
N GLU A 466 31.81 -6.45 -25.12
CA GLU A 466 30.95 -5.42 -25.70
C GLU A 466 29.45 -5.71 -25.50
N MET A 467 29.04 -6.99 -25.57
CA MET A 467 27.69 -7.42 -25.22
C MET A 467 27.40 -7.21 -23.72
N TYR A 468 28.38 -7.50 -22.85
CA TYR A 468 28.32 -7.22 -21.41
C TYR A 468 28.23 -5.73 -21.11
N SER A 469 29.13 -4.90 -21.64
CA SER A 469 29.22 -3.46 -21.29
C SER A 469 27.93 -2.71 -21.63
N ARG A 470 27.35 -3.00 -22.81
CA ARG A 470 26.10 -2.40 -23.28
C ARG A 470 24.87 -2.80 -22.45
N PHE A 471 24.88 -3.99 -21.83
CA PHE A 471 23.71 -4.51 -21.12
C PHE A 471 23.27 -3.57 -19.99
N ARG A 472 24.20 -3.12 -19.13
CA ARG A 472 23.84 -2.30 -17.96
C ARG A 472 23.15 -0.99 -18.37
N LYS A 473 23.71 -0.32 -19.38
CA LYS A 473 23.14 0.89 -20.01
C LYS A 473 21.74 0.63 -20.57
N ALA A 474 21.57 -0.43 -21.35
CA ALA A 474 20.29 -0.78 -21.97
C ALA A 474 19.22 -1.27 -20.95
N TYR A 475 19.65 -1.89 -19.85
CA TYR A 475 18.78 -2.34 -18.77
C TYR A 475 18.23 -1.15 -17.96
N TYR A 476 19.11 -0.27 -17.44
CA TYR A 476 18.68 0.85 -16.59
C TYR A 476 18.23 2.09 -17.36
N GLY A 477 18.59 2.23 -18.63
CA GLY A 477 18.31 3.44 -19.41
C GLY A 477 19.11 4.67 -18.93
N CYS A 478 20.31 4.45 -18.37
CA CYS A 478 21.17 5.49 -17.82
C CYS A 478 22.40 5.74 -18.70
N ASP A 479 22.79 7.01 -18.88
CA ASP A 479 23.95 7.43 -19.68
C ASP A 479 25.32 7.18 -19.00
N CYS A 480 25.45 6.06 -18.29
CA CYS A 480 26.63 5.64 -17.54
C CYS A 480 27.18 4.35 -18.15
N ASP A 481 28.35 4.44 -18.78
CA ASP A 481 29.05 3.33 -19.45
C ASP A 481 29.97 2.52 -18.51
N GLU A 482 29.91 2.79 -17.19
CA GLU A 482 30.70 2.06 -16.19
C GLU A 482 30.18 0.63 -15.98
N THR A 483 31.13 -0.29 -15.85
CA THR A 483 30.94 -1.73 -15.64
C THR A 483 31.61 -2.16 -14.33
N PHE A 484 31.07 -3.20 -13.69
CA PHE A 484 31.66 -3.74 -12.45
C PHE A 484 32.93 -4.57 -12.72
N LEU A 485 32.91 -5.39 -13.78
CA LEU A 485 34.05 -6.21 -14.18
C LEU A 485 34.85 -5.48 -15.27
N THR A 486 36.14 -5.23 -15.01
CA THR A 486 37.09 -4.88 -16.08
C THR A 486 37.27 -6.05 -17.05
N THR A 487 37.79 -5.82 -18.26
CA THR A 487 38.03 -6.89 -19.24
C THR A 487 38.87 -8.05 -18.71
N ILE A 488 39.83 -7.76 -17.81
CA ILE A 488 40.64 -8.79 -17.12
C ILE A 488 39.78 -9.57 -16.11
N ASN A 489 39.02 -8.87 -15.26
CA ASN A 489 38.17 -9.51 -14.25
C ASN A 489 37.01 -10.30 -14.87
N PHE A 490 36.50 -9.87 -16.03
CA PHE A 490 35.48 -10.59 -16.82
C PHE A 490 35.99 -11.97 -17.26
N LEU A 491 37.24 -12.07 -17.71
CA LEU A 491 37.85 -13.36 -18.07
C LEU A 491 38.10 -14.24 -16.84
N ILE A 492 38.62 -13.67 -15.75
CA ILE A 492 38.99 -14.41 -14.53
C ILE A 492 37.76 -14.88 -13.74
N ARG A 493 36.71 -14.06 -13.64
CA ARG A 493 35.43 -14.42 -12.98
C ARG A 493 34.46 -15.15 -13.91
N GLY A 494 34.77 -15.20 -15.19
CA GLY A 494 34.17 -16.09 -16.17
C GLY A 494 33.44 -15.33 -17.29
N PRO A 495 33.83 -15.53 -18.55
CA PRO A 495 33.20 -14.85 -19.67
C PRO A 495 31.77 -15.36 -19.87
N PHE A 496 30.81 -14.45 -19.91
CA PHE A 496 29.39 -14.75 -20.04
C PHE A 496 28.78 -14.06 -21.25
N VAL A 497 27.83 -14.72 -21.92
CA VAL A 497 27.23 -14.23 -23.17
C VAL A 497 25.92 -13.52 -22.85
N VAL A 498 25.83 -12.22 -23.15
CA VAL A 498 24.62 -11.39 -22.88
C VAL A 498 23.89 -11.06 -24.18
N ILE A 499 22.82 -11.78 -24.48
CA ILE A 499 22.07 -11.68 -25.73
C ILE A 499 20.93 -10.68 -25.56
N ASP A 500 21.00 -9.54 -26.25
CA ASP A 500 19.93 -8.53 -26.30
C ASP A 500 18.82 -8.96 -27.27
N CYS A 501 17.64 -9.22 -26.71
CA CYS A 501 16.44 -9.61 -27.43
C CYS A 501 15.37 -8.49 -27.40
N SER A 502 15.68 -7.30 -26.87
CA SER A 502 14.72 -6.23 -26.62
C SER A 502 14.07 -5.64 -27.88
N ARG A 503 14.63 -5.94 -29.06
CA ARG A 503 14.17 -5.49 -30.40
C ARG A 503 13.46 -6.61 -31.20
N GLN A 504 12.76 -7.50 -30.51
CA GLN A 504 11.96 -8.59 -31.10
C GLN A 504 10.85 -8.08 -32.05
N LYS A 505 10.53 -8.89 -33.06
CA LYS A 505 9.41 -8.65 -33.98
C LYS A 505 8.06 -8.78 -33.27
N GLU A 506 7.10 -7.93 -33.64
CA GLU A 506 5.78 -7.91 -32.97
C GLU A 506 4.95 -9.20 -33.18
N SER A 507 5.28 -10.01 -34.19
CA SER A 507 4.66 -11.32 -34.43
C SER A 507 4.92 -12.34 -33.31
N ILE A 508 5.93 -12.13 -32.46
CA ILE A 508 6.22 -12.99 -31.30
C ILE A 508 5.23 -12.72 -30.14
N LYS A 509 4.47 -11.62 -30.16
CA LYS A 509 3.61 -11.18 -29.05
C LYS A 509 2.38 -12.06 -28.77
N SER A 510 1.98 -12.97 -29.66
CA SER A 510 0.67 -13.65 -29.63
C SER A 510 0.71 -15.16 -29.36
N ALA A 511 1.87 -15.74 -29.05
CA ALA A 511 2.02 -17.17 -28.79
C ALA A 511 3.06 -17.46 -27.70
N THR A 512 3.05 -18.67 -27.14
CA THR A 512 4.11 -19.17 -26.25
C THR A 512 5.46 -19.16 -26.97
N VAL A 513 6.46 -18.45 -26.42
CA VAL A 513 7.79 -18.38 -27.03
C VAL A 513 8.56 -19.67 -26.74
N ASN A 514 8.86 -20.44 -27.80
CA ASN A 514 9.79 -21.56 -27.72
C ASN A 514 11.22 -21.00 -27.68
N VAL A 515 11.89 -21.15 -26.54
CA VAL A 515 13.27 -20.70 -26.32
C VAL A 515 14.21 -21.88 -26.51
N ARG A 516 15.09 -21.84 -27.52
CA ARG A 516 16.13 -22.84 -27.75
C ARG A 516 17.50 -22.16 -27.79
N LEU A 517 18.48 -22.71 -27.07
CA LEU A 517 19.85 -22.19 -27.03
C LEU A 517 20.79 -23.24 -27.63
N GLU A 518 21.50 -22.89 -28.69
CA GLU A 518 22.53 -23.70 -29.32
C GLU A 518 23.91 -23.12 -29.04
N PHE A 519 24.90 -23.98 -28.81
CA PHE A 519 26.28 -23.52 -28.65
C PHE A 519 27.30 -24.54 -29.14
N ASP A 520 28.43 -24.00 -29.60
CA ASP A 520 29.57 -24.72 -30.15
C ASP A 520 30.84 -24.38 -29.35
N CYS A 521 31.65 -25.40 -29.05
CA CYS A 521 32.98 -25.31 -28.44
C CYS A 521 34.04 -25.92 -29.39
N GLU A 522 35.29 -25.47 -29.27
CA GLU A 522 36.43 -25.99 -30.05
C GLU A 522 36.80 -27.42 -29.64
N GLU A 523 36.73 -27.69 -28.34
CA GLU A 523 36.96 -29.00 -27.72
C GLU A 523 35.65 -29.55 -27.12
N ASN A 524 35.64 -30.83 -26.75
CA ASN A 524 34.51 -31.40 -26.02
C ASN A 524 34.36 -30.69 -24.67
N VAL A 525 33.12 -30.32 -24.30
CA VAL A 525 32.85 -29.71 -23.00
C VAL A 525 33.36 -30.63 -21.86
N PRO A 526 34.13 -30.10 -20.87
CA PRO A 526 34.69 -30.92 -19.80
C PRO A 526 33.61 -31.59 -18.93
N ASP A 527 33.94 -32.77 -18.39
CA ASP A 527 33.10 -33.44 -17.39
C ASP A 527 32.85 -32.57 -16.15
N ASN A 528 31.71 -32.77 -15.49
CA ASN A 528 31.23 -31.93 -14.40
C ASN A 528 31.05 -30.43 -14.76
N THR A 529 30.79 -30.11 -16.03
CA THR A 529 30.35 -28.78 -16.44
C THR A 529 28.82 -28.65 -16.37
N THR A 530 28.35 -27.61 -15.70
CA THR A 530 26.95 -27.19 -15.67
C THR A 530 26.75 -25.97 -16.58
N ALA A 531 25.70 -25.97 -17.38
CA ALA A 531 25.30 -24.80 -18.17
C ALA A 531 24.08 -24.12 -17.53
N TYR A 532 24.13 -22.80 -17.38
CA TYR A 532 23.02 -22.00 -16.89
C TYR A 532 22.57 -20.98 -17.94
N CYS A 533 21.27 -20.74 -17.99
CA CYS A 533 20.64 -19.72 -18.81
C CYS A 533 19.72 -18.88 -17.93
N LEU A 534 20.01 -17.58 -17.83
CA LEU A 534 19.24 -16.62 -17.05
C LEU A 534 18.44 -15.73 -17.99
N ILE A 535 17.12 -15.86 -17.94
CA ILE A 535 16.20 -15.15 -18.82
C ILE A 535 15.56 -13.98 -18.07
N ILE A 536 15.63 -12.79 -18.66
CA ILE A 536 15.07 -11.57 -18.07
C ILE A 536 13.76 -11.23 -18.78
N HIS A 537 12.66 -11.18 -18.05
CA HIS A 537 11.33 -10.85 -18.57
C HIS A 537 10.87 -9.48 -18.03
N ASP A 538 10.33 -8.60 -18.89
CA ASP A 538 9.56 -7.44 -18.42
C ASP A 538 8.18 -7.94 -17.94
N ARG A 539 7.84 -7.74 -16.66
CA ARG A 539 6.55 -8.10 -16.04
C ARG A 539 5.74 -6.84 -15.71
N VAL A 540 4.42 -6.94 -15.79
CA VAL A 540 3.48 -5.90 -15.32
C VAL A 540 2.43 -6.53 -14.40
N VAL A 541 2.24 -5.94 -13.23
CA VAL A 541 1.18 -6.31 -12.28
C VAL A 541 0.30 -5.09 -12.02
N GLU A 542 -1.02 -5.28 -12.09
CA GLU A 542 -2.01 -4.32 -11.65
C GLU A 542 -2.48 -4.65 -10.22
N TYR A 543 -2.55 -3.63 -9.36
CA TYR A 543 -3.04 -3.73 -7.98
C TYR A 543 -4.19 -2.75 -7.73
N SER A 544 -5.29 -3.19 -7.10
CA SER A 544 -6.39 -2.32 -6.68
C SER A 544 -6.40 -2.16 -5.15
N PRO A 545 -5.90 -1.04 -4.58
CA PRO A 545 -5.73 -0.94 -3.13
C PRO A 545 -7.04 -0.87 -2.33
N LEU A 546 -8.18 -0.58 -2.97
CA LEU A 546 -9.50 -0.60 -2.31
C LEU A 546 -10.14 -2.00 -2.25
N THR A 547 -9.55 -3.00 -2.91
CA THR A 547 -10.09 -4.36 -2.98
C THR A 547 -9.02 -5.44 -2.78
N ASN A 548 -7.77 -5.03 -2.56
CA ASN A 548 -6.51 -5.79 -2.60
C ASN A 548 -6.27 -6.65 -3.86
N VAL A 549 -7.16 -6.62 -4.86
CA VAL A 549 -7.08 -7.46 -6.06
C VAL A 549 -5.80 -7.18 -6.85
N VAL A 550 -4.93 -8.20 -6.90
CA VAL A 550 -3.73 -8.28 -7.74
C VAL A 550 -4.06 -8.98 -9.06
N ARG A 551 -3.51 -8.47 -10.18
CA ARG A 551 -3.65 -9.05 -11.53
C ARG A 551 -2.29 -9.04 -12.25
N ARG A 552 -1.84 -10.19 -12.74
CA ARG A 552 -0.71 -10.26 -13.70
C ARG A 552 -1.20 -9.85 -15.10
N ILE A 553 -0.42 -9.06 -15.83
CA ILE A 553 -0.68 -8.66 -17.23
C ILE A 553 0.45 -9.17 -18.14
N THR A 554 0.06 -9.60 -19.34
CA THR A 554 0.88 -10.30 -20.36
C THR A 554 1.22 -9.45 -21.58
#